data_AF-A0A3D3YVE0-F1
#
_entry.id   AF-A0A3D3YVE0-F1
#
_cell.length_a   1.000
_cell.length_b   1.000
_cell.length_c   1.000
_cell.angle_alpha   90.00
_cell.angle_beta   90.00
_cell.angle_gamma   90.00
#
_symmetry.space_group_name_H-M   'P 1'
#
loop_
_entity.id
_entity.type
_entity.pdbx_description
1 polymer ?
#
loop_
_entity_poly.entity_id
_entity_poly.type
_entity_poly.pdbx_seq_one_letter_code
_entity_poly.pdbx_strand_id
1 'polypeptide(L)' 'INRLPWSRGYCVTVDHHAIRPEDLLPQHCFRRWTGEYFDEFGNKLPGPIEPCGDWGLASYRALDDRISDALHIPRVP' A
#
# COMPACT_ATOMS: atom_id res chain seq x y z
N ILE A 1 -9.06 2.02 -9.46
CA ILE A 1 -8.10 2.99 -8.90
C ILE A 1 -8.75 4.37 -8.85
N ASN A 2 -8.65 5.06 -7.72
CA ASN A 2 -9.17 6.42 -7.54
C ASN A 2 -8.25 7.45 -8.25
N ARG A 3 -8.77 8.24 -9.20
CA ARG A 3 -7.98 9.23 -9.97
C ARG A 3 -7.95 10.63 -9.34
N LEU A 4 -8.69 10.85 -8.25
CA LEU A 4 -8.83 12.16 -7.60
C LEU A 4 -7.49 12.83 -7.23
N PRO A 5 -6.45 12.12 -6.73
CA PRO A 5 -5.17 12.74 -6.42
C PRO A 5 -4.51 13.41 -7.65
N TRP A 6 -4.54 12.74 -8.80
CA TRP A 6 -4.00 13.27 -10.05
C TRP A 6 -4.83 14.43 -10.59
N SER A 7 -6.16 14.29 -10.63
CA SER A 7 -7.02 15.35 -11.17
C SER A 7 -6.99 16.63 -10.33
N ARG A 8 -6.64 16.52 -9.05
CA ARG A 8 -6.47 17.67 -8.12
C ARG A 8 -5.04 18.20 -8.06
N GLY A 9 -4.10 17.63 -8.83
CA GLY A 9 -2.72 18.08 -8.88
C GLY A 9 -1.85 17.67 -7.69
N TYR A 10 -2.31 16.78 -6.81
CA TYR A 10 -1.50 16.26 -5.69
C TYR A 10 -0.46 15.23 -6.13
N CYS A 11 -0.73 14.53 -7.24
CA CYS A 11 0.17 13.53 -7.79
C CYS A 11 0.50 13.86 -9.25
N VAL A 12 1.74 13.59 -9.64
CA VAL A 12 2.20 13.60 -11.03
C VAL A 12 2.64 12.19 -11.43
N THR A 13 2.41 11.81 -12.67
CA THR A 13 2.94 10.55 -13.20
C THR A 13 4.41 10.74 -13.53
N VAL A 14 5.29 10.05 -12.81
CA VAL A 14 6.74 10.12 -13.02
C VAL A 14 7.20 9.15 -14.11
N ASP A 15 6.53 7.99 -14.24
CA ASP A 15 6.86 6.96 -15.21
C ASP A 15 5.64 6.06 -15.52
N HIS A 16 5.71 5.29 -16.61
CA HIS A 16 4.66 4.35 -17.02
C HIS A 16 5.24 3.08 -17.66
N HIS A 17 5.25 1.99 -16.90
CA HIS A 17 5.66 0.66 -17.35
C HIS A 17 4.49 -0.31 -17.37
N ALA A 18 4.53 -1.27 -18.30
CA ALA A 18 3.59 -2.39 -18.28
C ALA A 18 3.92 -3.32 -17.09
N ILE A 19 2.88 -3.73 -16.34
CA ILE A 19 3.02 -4.73 -15.28
C ILE A 19 3.39 -6.06 -15.92
N ARG A 20 4.44 -6.69 -15.41
CA ARG A 20 4.93 -7.99 -15.84
C ARG A 20 4.56 -9.06 -14.82
N PRO A 21 4.55 -10.35 -15.21
CA PRO A 21 4.27 -11.44 -14.27
C PRO A 21 5.17 -11.44 -13.04
N GLU A 22 6.45 -11.04 -13.19
CA GLU A 22 7.41 -10.93 -12.09
C GLU A 22 7.12 -9.79 -11.09
N ASP A 23 6.29 -8.80 -11.46
CA ASP A 23 5.87 -7.73 -10.56
C ASP A 23 4.73 -8.18 -9.62
N LEU A 24 4.12 -9.33 -9.91
CA LEU A 24 3.02 -9.86 -9.12
C LEU A 24 3.56 -10.66 -7.93
N LEU A 25 3.00 -10.38 -6.75
CA LEU A 25 3.26 -11.20 -5.58
C LEU A 25 2.62 -12.59 -5.76
N PRO A 26 3.33 -13.67 -5.39
CA PRO A 26 2.75 -15.02 -5.45
C PRO A 26 1.50 -15.19 -4.57
N GLN A 27 1.42 -14.41 -3.49
CA GLN A 27 0.32 -14.42 -2.53
C GLN A 27 0.21 -13.02 -1.90
N HIS A 28 -0.97 -12.41 -1.95
CA HIS A 28 -1.20 -11.20 -1.18
C HIS A 28 -1.48 -11.54 0.29
N CYS A 29 -1.03 -10.67 1.18
CA CYS A 29 -1.28 -10.78 2.62
C CYS A 29 -1.52 -9.39 3.20
N PHE A 30 -2.60 -9.25 3.95
CA PHE A 30 -3.05 -8.01 4.54
C PHE A 30 -3.44 -8.23 5.99
N ARG A 31 -2.84 -7.48 6.90
CA ARG A 31 -3.13 -7.52 8.33
C ARG A 31 -4.30 -6.59 8.66
N ARG A 32 -5.36 -7.11 9.28
CA ARG A 32 -6.44 -6.29 9.85
C ARG A 32 -5.99 -5.62 11.14
N TRP A 33 -6.70 -4.57 11.52
CA TRP A 33 -6.55 -3.91 12.82
C TRP A 33 -6.78 -4.86 14.02
N THR A 34 -7.49 -5.97 13.82
CA THR A 34 -7.66 -7.06 14.80
C THR A 34 -6.43 -7.96 14.94
N GLY A 35 -5.39 -7.77 14.11
CA GLY A 35 -4.16 -8.56 14.09
C GLY A 35 -4.22 -9.81 13.19
N GLU A 36 -5.38 -10.12 12.64
CA GLU A 36 -5.59 -11.26 11.74
C GLU A 36 -5.11 -10.97 10.30
N TYR A 37 -4.69 -12.01 9.57
CA TYR A 37 -4.16 -11.91 8.22
C TYR A 37 -5.12 -12.48 7.19
N PHE A 38 -5.22 -11.83 6.02
CA PHE A 38 -6.13 -12.22 4.95
C PHE A 38 -5.52 -11.99 3.57
N ASP A 39 -5.99 -12.73 2.58
CA ASP A 39 -5.68 -12.51 1.15
C ASP A 39 -6.61 -11.47 0.52
N GLU A 40 -6.36 -11.07 -0.74
CA GLU A 40 -7.16 -10.09 -1.46
C GLU A 40 -8.65 -10.46 -1.63
N PHE A 41 -9.00 -11.74 -1.45
CA PHE A 41 -10.36 -12.26 -1.53
C PHE A 41 -11.06 -12.33 -0.17
N GLY A 42 -10.35 -11.98 0.91
CA GLY A 42 -10.87 -12.00 2.28
C GLY A 42 -10.81 -13.37 2.94
N ASN A 43 -10.04 -14.32 2.39
CA ASN A 43 -9.78 -15.60 3.05
C ASN A 43 -8.74 -15.41 4.15
N LYS A 44 -8.97 -16.04 5.31
CA LYS A 44 -8.06 -15.94 6.45
C LYS A 44 -6.80 -16.76 6.21
N LEU A 45 -5.64 -16.16 6.46
CA LEU A 45 -4.34 -16.80 6.39
C LEU A 45 -3.90 -17.29 7.79
N PRO A 46 -3.14 -18.40 7.89
CA PRO A 46 -2.66 -18.92 9.17
C PRO A 46 -1.61 -18.03 9.84
N GLY A 47 -0.97 -17.14 9.08
CA GLY A 47 0.06 -16.23 9.56
C GLY A 47 0.46 -15.21 8.48
N PRO A 48 1.42 -14.31 8.79
CA PRO A 48 1.90 -13.31 7.85
C PRO A 48 2.70 -13.95 6.69
N ILE A 49 2.54 -13.40 5.49
CA ILE A 49 3.34 -13.71 4.30
C ILE A 49 3.87 -12.37 3.77
N GLU A 50 5.19 -12.23 3.62
CA GLU A 50 5.80 -10.98 3.18
C GLU A 50 5.84 -10.86 1.64
N PRO A 51 5.63 -9.65 1.10
CA PRO A 51 5.33 -8.41 1.81
C PRO A 51 3.87 -8.36 2.32
N CYS A 52 3.70 -7.99 3.60
CA CYS A 52 2.39 -7.87 4.23
C CYS A 52 1.92 -6.40 4.30
N GLY A 53 0.77 -6.10 3.70
CA GLY A 53 0.09 -4.81 3.79
C GLY A 53 -0.84 -4.69 5.00
N ASP A 54 -1.46 -3.53 5.18
CA ASP A 54 -2.59 -3.36 6.09
C ASP A 54 -3.91 -3.55 5.33
N TRP A 55 -4.90 -4.18 5.96
CA TRP A 55 -6.26 -4.33 5.41
C TRP A 55 -7.01 -2.99 5.52
N GLY A 56 -6.94 -2.18 4.47
CA GLY A 56 -7.66 -0.90 4.38
C GLY A 56 -6.96 0.13 3.50
N LEU A 57 -7.55 1.32 3.46
CA LEU A 57 -6.97 2.48 2.79
C LEU A 57 -6.28 3.38 3.82
N ALA A 58 -5.02 3.72 3.56
CA ALA A 58 -4.32 4.76 4.31
C ALA A 58 -4.81 6.15 3.89
N SER A 59 -4.85 7.09 4.83
CA SER A 59 -5.05 8.51 4.51
C SER A 59 -3.81 9.07 3.81
N TYR A 60 -3.95 10.20 3.10
CA TYR A 60 -2.78 10.89 2.52
C TYR A 60 -1.70 11.20 3.55
N ARG A 61 -2.12 11.54 4.78
CA ARG A 61 -1.20 11.80 5.88
C ARG A 61 -0.43 10.54 6.31
N ALA A 62 -1.12 9.42 6.44
CA ALA A 62 -0.47 8.16 6.77
C ALA A 62 0.51 7.70 5.67
N LEU A 63 0.22 8.00 4.40
CA LEU A 63 1.15 7.78 3.30
C LEU A 63 2.37 8.71 3.40
N ASP A 64 2.16 10.01 3.63
CA ASP A 64 3.22 11.01 3.80
C ASP A 64 4.19 10.65 4.94
N ASP A 65 3.65 10.25 6.10
CA ASP A 65 4.45 9.83 7.25
C ASP A 65 5.30 8.58 6.92
N ARG A 66 4.71 7.57 6.27
CA ARG A 66 5.41 6.32 5.91
C ARG A 66 6.52 6.56 4.87
N ILE A 67 6.26 7.42 3.88
CA ILE A 67 7.28 7.81 2.90
C ILE A 67 8.40 8.59 3.59
N SER A 68 8.05 9.49 4.50
CA SER A 68 9.01 10.28 5.27
C SER A 68 9.93 9.39 6.10
N ASP A 69 9.37 8.40 6.79
CA ASP A 69 10.13 7.41 7.54
C ASP A 69 11.07 6.60 6.65
N ALA A 70 10.57 6.10 5.51
CA ALA A 70 11.35 5.28 4.59
C ALA A 70 12.52 6.06 3.94
N LEU A 71 12.33 7.35 3.70
CA LEU A 71 13.33 8.25 3.11
C LEU A 71 14.19 8.98 4.16
N HIS A 72 13.94 8.75 5.45
CA HIS A 72 14.61 9.42 6.57
C HIS A 72 14.51 10.96 6.52
N ILE A 73 13.35 11.49 6.12
CA ILE A 73 13.05 12.94 6.14
C ILE A 73 12.09 13.29 7.29
N PRO A 74 12.10 14.52 7.82
CA PRO A 74 11.17 14.92 8.87
C PRO A 74 9.72 14.90 8.40
N ARG A 75 8.84 14.32 9.22
CA ARG A 75 7.38 14.38 9.01
C ARG A 75 6.89 15.82 9.17
N VAL A 76 5.91 16.21 8.37
CA VAL A 76 5.24 17.52 8.52
C VAL A 76 4.37 17.54 9.79
N PRO A 77 4.01 18.70 10.37
CA PRO A 77 3.14 18.75 11.56
C PRO A 77 1.73 18.23 11.31
#